data_AF-A0AAJ1WXX3-F1
#
_entry.id   AF-A0AAJ1WXX3-F1
#
_cell.length_a   1.000
_cell.length_b   1.000
_cell.length_c   1.000
_cell.angle_alpha   90.00
_cell.angle_beta   90.00
_cell.angle_gamma   90.00
#
_symmetry.space_group_name_H-M   'P 1'
#
loop_
_entity.id
_entity.type
_entity.pdbx_description
1 polymer ?
#
loop_
_entity_poly.entity_id
_entity_poly.type
_entity_poly.pdbx_seq_one_letter_code
_entity_poly.pdbx_strand_id
1 'polypeptide(L)'
;MRHADGGIPALALVAPHWRGWATPLRRARQAASLALVGTILMLGGANTHAHARLTLPDGAPAHEANGPISPIAGWTAFCARMPEECALDVAEPAVIPLTVAVWRTLRSVNHRVNTRIRPITDQAHWGVVDRWDFPDDGFGDCEDYQLLKRRMLAERGLPRRALLMTVVIDETNAGHAVLTVRTDHGDFILDNKTDAIRPWRRTGYSFIKRAGQDGQAWVSLEGRDGAAQVATAEP
;
A
#
# COMPACT_ATOMS: atom_id res chain seq x y z
N MET A 1 -27.67 -63.66 -30.41
CA MET A 1 -27.77 -62.82 -31.62
C MET A 1 -26.76 -61.69 -31.49
N ARG A 2 -25.83 -61.58 -32.44
CA ARG A 2 -24.75 -60.59 -32.51
C ARG A 2 -25.21 -59.36 -33.31
N HIS A 3 -24.37 -58.30 -33.24
CA HIS A 3 -24.33 -57.06 -34.04
C HIS A 3 -25.06 -55.86 -33.42
N ALA A 4 -24.53 -54.63 -33.42
CA ALA A 4 -23.40 -54.07 -34.20
C ALA A 4 -22.69 -52.94 -33.44
N ASP A 5 -21.36 -52.90 -33.61
CA ASP A 5 -20.49 -51.77 -33.33
C ASP A 5 -20.64 -50.69 -34.41
N GLY A 6 -20.73 -49.42 -34.01
CA GLY A 6 -20.72 -48.25 -34.89
C GLY A 6 -19.48 -47.40 -34.67
N GLY A 7 -18.47 -47.60 -35.51
CA GLY A 7 -17.25 -46.80 -35.53
C GLY A 7 -17.44 -45.44 -36.21
N ILE A 8 -16.83 -44.39 -35.64
CA ILE A 8 -16.75 -43.04 -36.21
C ILE A 8 -15.41 -42.91 -36.95
N PRO A 9 -15.36 -42.45 -38.21
CA PRO A 9 -14.10 -42.26 -38.93
C PRO A 9 -13.43 -40.93 -38.58
N ALA A 10 -12.10 -40.97 -38.47
CA ALA A 10 -11.22 -39.82 -38.32
C ALA A 10 -11.08 -39.08 -39.66
N LEU A 11 -11.23 -37.74 -39.63
CA LEU A 11 -10.93 -36.85 -40.76
C LEU A 11 -9.57 -36.19 -40.53
N ALA A 12 -8.70 -36.37 -41.53
CA ALA A 12 -7.33 -35.91 -41.56
C ALA A 12 -7.22 -34.39 -41.83
N LEU A 13 -6.20 -33.80 -41.21
CA LEU A 13 -5.70 -32.44 -41.41
C LEU A 13 -5.16 -32.24 -42.84
N VAL A 14 -5.51 -31.11 -43.46
CA VAL A 14 -4.81 -30.58 -44.65
C VAL A 14 -4.46 -29.12 -44.38
N ALA A 15 -3.16 -28.82 -44.37
CA ALA A 15 -2.62 -27.47 -44.22
C ALA A 15 -2.66 -26.69 -45.56
N PRO A 16 -2.99 -25.39 -45.57
CA PRO A 16 -2.89 -24.58 -46.77
C PRO A 16 -1.45 -24.07 -46.98
N HIS A 17 -0.97 -24.29 -48.18
CA HIS A 17 0.32 -23.86 -48.73
C HIS A 17 0.24 -22.39 -49.16
N TRP A 18 1.04 -21.52 -48.54
CA TRP A 18 1.15 -20.11 -48.95
C TRP A 18 2.17 -19.98 -50.09
N ARG A 19 1.70 -19.56 -51.28
CA ARG A 19 2.52 -19.29 -52.46
C ARG A 19 2.91 -17.81 -52.52
N GLY A 20 4.22 -17.57 -52.52
CA GLY A 20 4.93 -16.66 -53.43
C GLY A 20 4.56 -15.16 -53.43
N TRP A 21 5.47 -14.35 -52.91
CA TRP A 21 5.60 -12.94 -53.29
C TRP A 21 6.60 -12.80 -54.43
N ALA A 22 6.20 -12.17 -55.54
CA ALA A 22 7.12 -11.55 -56.49
C ALA A 22 6.39 -10.57 -57.40
N THR A 23 6.94 -9.36 -57.51
CA THR A 23 7.21 -8.55 -58.73
C THR A 23 7.28 -7.04 -58.36
N PRO A 24 7.85 -6.16 -59.20
CA PRO A 24 9.28 -6.06 -59.50
C PRO A 24 9.82 -4.63 -59.29
N LEU A 25 11.14 -4.52 -59.09
CA LEU A 25 11.87 -3.25 -59.20
C LEU A 25 11.82 -2.70 -60.64
N ARG A 26 11.50 -1.40 -60.78
CA ARG A 26 11.93 -0.59 -61.94
C ARG A 26 12.65 0.68 -61.47
N ARG A 27 13.89 0.80 -61.94
CA ARG A 27 14.82 1.92 -61.79
C ARG A 27 14.55 3.02 -62.84
N ALA A 28 15.17 4.18 -62.58
CA ALA A 28 15.55 5.29 -63.48
C ALA A 28 14.71 6.55 -63.27
N ARG A 29 15.26 7.76 -63.15
CA ARG A 29 16.62 8.27 -63.38
C ARG A 29 16.78 9.64 -62.69
N GLN A 30 18.02 9.99 -62.40
CA GLN A 30 18.46 11.18 -61.66
C GLN A 30 18.22 12.49 -62.44
N ALA A 31 17.88 13.54 -61.70
CA ALA A 31 18.24 14.92 -62.03
C ALA A 31 18.81 15.58 -60.75
N ALA A 32 20.15 15.61 -60.67
CA ALA A 32 20.88 16.63 -59.90
C ALA A 32 20.81 17.94 -60.72
N SER A 33 20.80 19.16 -60.22
CA SER A 33 21.50 19.82 -59.10
C SER A 33 20.79 21.18 -58.89
N LEU A 34 20.77 21.84 -57.73
CA LEU A 34 21.82 22.74 -57.24
C LEU A 34 21.45 23.28 -55.85
N ALA A 35 22.49 23.49 -55.05
CA ALA A 35 22.53 23.88 -53.64
C ALA A 35 21.84 25.22 -53.29
N LEU A 36 21.33 25.34 -52.06
CA LEU A 36 21.83 26.31 -51.08
C LEU A 36 21.31 26.03 -49.66
N VAL A 37 22.26 25.79 -48.75
CA VAL A 37 22.29 26.23 -47.34
C VAL A 37 20.96 26.28 -46.58
N GLY A 38 20.70 25.24 -45.79
CA GLY A 38 19.69 25.22 -44.73
C GLY A 38 20.30 24.60 -43.47
N THR A 39 20.91 25.47 -42.67
CA THR A 39 21.58 25.26 -41.38
C THR A 39 20.93 24.19 -40.49
N ILE A 40 21.79 23.32 -39.96
CA ILE A 40 21.54 22.39 -38.86
C ILE A 40 20.82 23.12 -37.71
N LEU A 41 19.61 22.67 -37.37
CA LEU A 41 19.02 22.90 -36.04
C LEU A 41 18.30 21.62 -35.56
N MET A 42 19.02 20.51 -35.52
CA MET A 42 18.68 19.37 -34.66
C MET A 42 19.24 19.65 -33.26
N LEU A 43 18.74 20.70 -32.60
CA LEU A 43 18.95 20.90 -31.17
C LEU A 43 17.84 20.15 -30.46
N GLY A 44 18.20 19.00 -29.90
CA GLY A 44 17.31 18.15 -29.15
C GLY A 44 16.51 18.96 -28.13
N GLY A 45 15.19 18.83 -28.20
CA GLY A 45 14.36 19.06 -27.03
C GLY A 45 14.83 18.08 -25.97
N ALA A 46 15.72 18.53 -25.09
CA ALA A 46 15.90 17.89 -23.81
C ALA A 46 14.53 17.98 -23.15
N ASN A 47 13.75 16.90 -23.21
CA ASN A 47 12.64 16.69 -22.31
C ASN A 47 13.25 16.65 -20.91
N THR A 48 13.47 17.81 -20.31
CA THR A 48 13.71 17.93 -18.89
C THR A 48 12.39 17.53 -18.24
N HIS A 49 12.18 16.22 -18.10
CA HIS A 49 11.23 15.71 -17.13
C HIS A 49 11.74 16.23 -15.79
N ALA A 50 11.17 17.34 -15.34
CA ALA A 50 11.35 17.82 -13.99
C ALA A 50 10.88 16.69 -13.08
N HIS A 51 11.80 15.86 -12.61
CA HIS A 51 11.50 14.89 -11.59
C HIS A 51 11.00 15.69 -10.39
N ALA A 52 9.70 15.61 -10.09
CA ALA A 52 9.13 16.21 -8.90
C ALA A 52 9.98 15.75 -7.71
N ARG A 53 10.70 16.69 -7.09
CA ARG A 53 11.51 16.37 -5.91
C ARG A 53 10.55 15.96 -4.81
N LEU A 54 10.81 14.81 -4.22
CA LEU A 54 10.06 14.34 -3.06
C LEU A 54 10.45 15.22 -1.86
N THR A 55 9.55 16.12 -1.47
CA THR A 55 9.69 16.93 -0.25
C THR A 55 9.17 16.15 0.95
N LEU A 56 9.84 16.29 2.09
CA LEU A 56 9.36 15.77 3.36
C LEU A 56 8.18 16.61 3.85
N PRO A 57 7.20 16.00 4.54
CA PRO A 57 6.16 16.76 5.21
C PRO A 57 6.73 17.58 6.37
N ASP A 58 6.06 18.67 6.72
CA ASP A 58 6.37 19.44 7.93
C ASP A 58 6.19 18.58 9.19
N GLY A 59 6.94 18.93 10.23
CA GLY A 59 6.84 18.27 11.52
C GLY A 59 5.49 18.52 12.20
N ALA A 60 4.94 17.48 12.82
CA ALA A 60 3.80 17.56 13.73
C ALA A 60 4.20 17.00 15.11
N PRO A 61 3.58 17.44 16.21
CA PRO A 61 3.81 16.82 17.49
C PRO A 61 3.34 15.36 17.46
N ALA A 62 4.09 14.48 18.14
CA ALA A 62 3.72 13.10 18.32
C ALA A 62 2.39 12.97 19.08
N HIS A 63 1.65 11.87 18.87
CA HIS A 63 0.44 11.63 19.63
C HIS A 63 0.79 10.98 20.98
N GLU A 64 0.57 11.73 22.05
CA GLU A 64 0.86 11.32 23.43
C GLU A 64 -0.13 10.25 23.92
N ALA A 65 0.42 9.28 24.67
CA ALA A 65 -0.33 8.18 25.23
C ALA A 65 -0.82 8.49 26.65
N ASN A 66 -2.02 8.02 26.99
CA ASN A 66 -2.65 8.21 28.29
C ASN A 66 -2.86 6.88 29.02
N GLY A 67 -1.74 6.26 29.42
CA GLY A 67 -1.73 5.05 30.24
C GLY A 67 -2.02 3.76 29.47
N PRO A 68 -1.79 2.60 30.12
CA PRO A 68 -2.01 1.29 29.52
C PRO A 68 -3.51 0.99 29.38
N ILE A 69 -3.86 0.28 28.31
CA ILE A 69 -5.20 -0.24 28.05
C ILE A 69 -5.09 -1.64 27.43
N SER A 70 -6.16 -2.43 27.55
CA SER A 70 -6.22 -3.74 26.91
C SER A 70 -6.23 -3.61 25.37
N PRO A 71 -5.54 -4.52 24.65
CA PRO A 71 -5.69 -4.65 23.21
C PRO A 71 -7.14 -4.97 22.81
N ILE A 72 -7.45 -4.77 21.53
CA ILE A 72 -8.68 -5.31 20.96
C ILE A 72 -8.60 -6.83 20.76
N ALA A 73 -9.76 -7.48 20.73
CA ALA A 73 -9.86 -8.93 20.63
C ALA A 73 -9.23 -9.47 19.35
N GLY A 74 -9.48 -8.83 18.20
CA GLY A 74 -8.86 -9.17 16.91
C GLY A 74 -7.32 -9.24 16.98
N TRP A 75 -6.66 -8.18 17.49
CA TRP A 75 -5.22 -8.16 17.71
C TRP A 75 -4.74 -9.28 18.64
N THR A 76 -5.44 -9.50 19.76
CA THR A 76 -5.06 -10.53 20.74
C THR A 76 -5.11 -11.93 20.11
N ALA A 77 -6.17 -12.23 19.37
CA ALA A 77 -6.32 -13.49 18.66
C ALA A 77 -5.27 -13.64 17.55
N PHE A 78 -5.01 -12.57 16.79
CA PHE A 78 -3.98 -12.54 15.76
C PHE A 78 -2.59 -12.83 16.34
N CYS A 79 -2.18 -12.15 17.41
CA CYS A 79 -0.88 -12.38 18.04
C CYS A 79 -0.73 -13.79 18.64
N ALA A 80 -1.83 -14.42 19.07
CA ALA A 80 -1.81 -15.80 19.51
C ALA A 80 -1.51 -16.78 18.35
N ARG A 81 -1.92 -16.45 17.12
CA ARG A 81 -1.63 -17.23 15.91
C ARG A 81 -0.28 -16.88 15.28
N MET A 82 0.10 -15.59 15.33
CA MET A 82 1.26 -14.99 14.66
C MET A 82 2.12 -14.20 15.66
N PRO A 83 2.74 -14.86 16.66
CA PRO A 83 3.45 -14.17 17.74
C PRO A 83 4.62 -13.30 17.25
N GLU A 84 5.28 -13.68 16.18
CA GLU A 84 6.38 -12.93 15.56
C GLU A 84 5.95 -11.58 14.98
N GLU A 85 4.68 -11.45 14.56
CA GLU A 85 4.16 -10.18 14.07
C GLU A 85 3.96 -9.19 15.22
N CYS A 86 3.72 -9.68 16.44
CA CYS A 86 3.46 -8.85 17.62
C CYS A 86 4.68 -8.69 18.54
N ALA A 87 5.73 -9.49 18.31
CA ALA A 87 6.99 -9.36 19.02
C ALA A 87 7.62 -7.99 18.74
N LEU A 88 8.09 -7.34 19.81
CA LEU A 88 8.83 -6.09 19.75
C LEU A 88 10.21 -6.32 20.34
N ASP A 89 11.25 -5.89 19.62
CA ASP A 89 12.57 -5.70 20.19
C ASP A 89 12.65 -4.28 20.78
N VAL A 90 12.71 -4.19 22.11
CA VAL A 90 12.79 -2.91 22.83
C VAL A 90 14.16 -2.23 22.69
N ALA A 91 15.15 -2.90 22.09
CA ALA A 91 16.41 -2.27 21.69
C ALA A 91 16.28 -1.50 20.37
N GLU A 92 15.28 -1.80 19.54
CA GLU A 92 15.03 -1.06 18.31
C GLU A 92 14.50 0.37 18.60
N PRO A 93 14.72 1.33 17.69
CA PRO A 93 14.20 2.69 17.84
C PRO A 93 12.66 2.74 17.91
N ALA A 94 12.14 3.42 18.94
CA ALA A 94 10.72 3.75 19.05
C ALA A 94 10.27 4.88 18.10
N VAL A 95 11.22 5.69 17.64
CA VAL A 95 11.00 6.81 16.73
C VAL A 95 12.04 6.72 15.63
N ILE A 96 11.61 6.79 14.36
CA ILE A 96 12.52 6.69 13.21
C ILE A 96 12.81 8.06 12.58
N PRO A 97 14.00 8.26 12.01
CA PRO A 97 14.28 9.46 11.24
C PRO A 97 13.49 9.46 9.93
N LEU A 98 12.71 10.51 9.67
CA LEU A 98 11.95 10.65 8.43
C LEU A 98 12.83 11.17 7.29
N THR A 99 13.70 10.30 6.77
CA THR A 99 14.49 10.62 5.57
C THR A 99 13.63 10.55 4.29
N VAL A 100 14.12 11.15 3.19
CA VAL A 100 13.46 11.04 1.87
C VAL A 100 13.28 9.57 1.44
N ALA A 101 14.23 8.71 1.80
CA ALA A 101 14.14 7.28 1.51
C ALA A 101 13.03 6.60 2.32
N VAL A 102 12.95 6.87 3.62
CA VAL A 102 11.87 6.37 4.49
C VAL A 102 10.52 6.86 4.00
N TRP A 103 10.38 8.16 3.70
CA TRP A 103 9.14 8.73 3.20
C TRP A 103 8.70 8.10 1.86
N ARG A 104 9.65 7.86 0.94
CA ARG A 104 9.37 7.14 -0.31
C ARG A 104 8.90 5.70 -0.04
N THR A 105 9.53 5.01 0.90
CA THR A 105 9.13 3.65 1.32
C THR A 105 7.71 3.63 1.88
N LEU A 106 7.38 4.54 2.80
CA LEU A 106 6.04 4.66 3.37
C LEU A 106 4.98 4.87 2.27
N ARG A 107 5.20 5.85 1.38
CA ARG A 107 4.28 6.14 0.26
C ARG A 107 4.13 4.96 -0.68
N SER A 108 5.24 4.29 -1.03
CA SER A 108 5.23 3.15 -1.94
C SER A 108 4.47 1.96 -1.36
N VAL A 109 4.67 1.63 -0.08
CA VAL A 109 3.95 0.53 0.58
C VAL A 109 2.47 0.87 0.74
N ASN A 110 2.13 2.08 1.18
CA ASN A 110 0.74 2.51 1.33
C ASN A 110 -0.05 2.35 0.03
N HIS A 111 0.45 2.97 -1.04
CA HIS A 111 -0.18 2.90 -2.37
C HIS A 111 -0.23 1.46 -2.91
N ARG A 112 0.85 0.69 -2.74
CA ARG A 112 0.92 -0.70 -3.22
C ARG A 112 -0.12 -1.59 -2.53
N VAL A 113 -0.35 -1.43 -1.23
CA VAL A 113 -1.37 -2.23 -0.53
C VAL A 113 -2.77 -1.74 -0.91
N ASN A 114 -3.00 -0.43 -0.88
CA ASN A 114 -4.30 0.17 -1.22
C ASN A 114 -4.80 -0.19 -2.64
N THR A 115 -3.87 -0.41 -3.58
CA THR A 115 -4.21 -0.78 -4.96
C THR A 115 -4.41 -2.28 -5.18
N ARG A 116 -3.88 -3.12 -4.30
CA ARG A 116 -3.87 -4.58 -4.49
C ARG A 116 -4.99 -5.30 -3.77
N ILE A 117 -5.34 -4.81 -2.59
CA ILE A 117 -6.36 -5.45 -1.79
C ILE A 117 -7.71 -4.87 -2.20
N ARG A 118 -8.72 -5.74 -2.28
CA ARG A 118 -10.10 -5.37 -2.54
C ARG A 118 -10.87 -5.34 -1.22
N PRO A 119 -11.55 -4.24 -0.88
CA PRO A 119 -12.23 -4.13 0.41
C PRO A 119 -13.45 -5.05 0.46
N ILE A 120 -13.51 -5.92 1.46
CA ILE A 120 -14.70 -6.68 1.88
C ILE A 120 -14.67 -6.80 3.40
N THR A 121 -15.83 -6.89 4.05
CA THR A 121 -15.89 -7.07 5.51
C THR A 121 -15.54 -8.49 5.91
N ASP A 122 -15.05 -8.67 7.13
CA ASP A 122 -14.83 -10.00 7.71
C ASP A 122 -16.06 -10.89 7.70
N GLN A 123 -17.24 -10.31 7.88
CA GLN A 123 -18.48 -11.09 7.84
C GLN A 123 -18.73 -11.68 6.45
N ALA A 124 -18.36 -10.95 5.38
CA ALA A 124 -18.47 -11.43 4.01
C ALA A 124 -17.31 -12.36 3.63
N HIS A 125 -16.12 -12.13 4.19
CA HIS A 125 -14.92 -12.91 3.89
C HIS A 125 -14.85 -14.23 4.65
N TRP A 126 -14.98 -14.17 5.98
CA TRP A 126 -14.72 -15.25 6.91
C TRP A 126 -15.97 -15.74 7.65
N GLY A 127 -17.09 -15.02 7.54
CA GLY A 127 -18.32 -15.36 8.23
C GLY A 127 -18.33 -14.97 9.72
N VAL A 128 -17.39 -14.15 10.17
CA VAL A 128 -17.26 -13.69 11.57
C VAL A 128 -17.26 -12.17 11.66
N VAL A 129 -17.48 -11.62 12.86
CA VAL A 129 -17.61 -10.17 13.05
C VAL A 129 -16.30 -9.41 12.87
N ASP A 130 -15.20 -9.98 13.38
CA ASP A 130 -13.88 -9.34 13.44
C ASP A 130 -12.81 -10.44 13.45
N ARG A 131 -11.91 -10.43 12.46
CA ARG A 131 -10.81 -11.37 12.27
C ARG A 131 -9.66 -10.64 11.59
N TRP A 132 -8.70 -10.28 12.42
CA TRP A 132 -7.42 -9.75 11.99
C TRP A 132 -6.57 -10.85 11.34
N ASP A 133 -6.23 -10.69 10.07
CA ASP A 133 -5.36 -11.63 9.35
C ASP A 133 -4.56 -10.95 8.23
N PHE A 134 -3.81 -11.72 7.45
CA PHE A 134 -3.20 -11.20 6.23
C PHE A 134 -4.13 -11.40 5.02
N PRO A 135 -4.31 -10.36 4.18
CA PRO A 135 -5.17 -10.42 3.00
C PRO A 135 -4.44 -11.09 1.82
N ASP A 136 -3.90 -12.30 2.03
CA ASP A 136 -3.04 -13.01 1.08
C ASP A 136 -3.81 -13.45 -0.18
N ASP A 137 -5.13 -13.58 -0.10
CA ASP A 137 -6.03 -13.84 -1.23
C ASP A 137 -6.46 -12.57 -1.98
N GLY A 138 -5.97 -11.40 -1.54
CA GLY A 138 -6.27 -10.10 -2.14
C GLY A 138 -7.54 -9.44 -1.61
N PHE A 139 -8.13 -9.94 -0.53
CA PHE A 139 -9.32 -9.40 0.09
C PHE A 139 -9.12 -9.14 1.58
N GLY A 140 -9.79 -8.12 2.12
CA GLY A 140 -9.77 -7.80 3.55
C GLY A 140 -10.37 -6.43 3.85
N ASP A 141 -10.45 -6.06 5.11
CA ASP A 141 -10.90 -4.73 5.56
C ASP A 141 -9.78 -3.94 6.25
N CYS A 142 -10.10 -3.02 7.18
CA CYS A 142 -9.19 -1.96 7.57
C CYS A 142 -7.93 -2.46 8.27
N GLU A 143 -8.06 -3.44 9.15
CA GLU A 143 -6.96 -4.07 9.89
C GLU A 143 -6.04 -4.87 8.99
N ASP A 144 -6.58 -5.60 8.03
CA ASP A 144 -5.81 -6.50 7.16
C ASP A 144 -4.86 -5.69 6.27
N TYR A 145 -5.35 -4.56 5.74
CA TYR A 145 -4.50 -3.62 4.99
C TYR A 145 -3.37 -3.10 5.87
N GLN A 146 -3.67 -2.73 7.11
CA GLN A 146 -2.71 -2.13 8.02
C GLN A 146 -1.68 -3.16 8.51
N LEU A 147 -2.10 -4.40 8.76
CA LEU A 147 -1.21 -5.53 9.08
C LEU A 147 -0.26 -5.80 7.92
N LEU A 148 -0.77 -5.87 6.68
CA LEU A 148 0.07 -6.08 5.51
C LEU A 148 1.05 -4.93 5.29
N LYS A 149 0.62 -3.66 5.41
CA LYS A 149 1.53 -2.50 5.35
C LYS A 149 2.61 -2.60 6.41
N ARG A 150 2.24 -2.93 7.66
CA ARG A 150 3.16 -3.06 8.78
C ARG A 150 4.20 -4.15 8.55
N ARG A 151 3.80 -5.33 8.07
CA ARG A 151 4.72 -6.41 7.66
C ARG A 151 5.67 -5.93 6.57
N MET A 152 5.14 -5.38 5.47
CA MET A 152 5.95 -4.94 4.34
C MET A 152 6.96 -3.83 4.69
N LEU A 153 6.62 -2.96 5.65
CA LEU A 153 7.53 -1.94 6.15
C LEU A 153 8.62 -2.55 7.03
N ALA A 154 8.28 -3.51 7.90
CA ALA A 154 9.25 -4.21 8.73
C ALA A 154 10.23 -5.04 7.89
N GLU A 155 9.76 -5.72 6.85
CA GLU A 155 10.60 -6.41 5.86
C GLU A 155 11.57 -5.45 5.12
N ARG A 156 11.27 -4.15 5.12
CA ARG A 156 12.13 -3.09 4.57
C ARG A 156 13.04 -2.46 5.62
N GLY A 157 13.12 -3.05 6.81
CA GLY A 157 14.00 -2.64 7.90
C GLY A 157 13.46 -1.52 8.77
N LEU A 158 12.18 -1.15 8.66
CA LEU A 158 11.58 -0.22 9.64
C LEU A 158 11.24 -0.99 10.92
N PRO A 159 11.67 -0.52 12.10
CA PRO A 159 11.46 -1.24 13.36
C PRO A 159 9.97 -1.33 13.67
N ARG A 160 9.50 -2.53 14.05
CA ARG A 160 8.09 -2.75 14.42
C ARG A 160 7.67 -1.86 15.59
N ARG A 161 8.64 -1.52 16.45
CA ARG A 161 8.46 -0.59 17.57
C ARG A 161 7.99 0.79 17.14
N ALA A 162 8.23 1.22 15.91
CA ALA A 162 7.74 2.49 15.36
C ALA A 162 6.50 2.34 14.45
N LEU A 163 6.02 1.11 14.21
CA LEU A 163 4.91 0.77 13.32
C LEU A 163 3.73 0.24 14.13
N LEU A 164 2.83 1.13 14.51
CA LEU A 164 1.86 0.88 15.57
C LEU A 164 0.45 0.74 15.03
N MET A 165 -0.14 -0.45 15.21
CA MET A 165 -1.57 -0.65 14.96
C MET A 165 -2.38 0.27 15.86
N THR A 166 -3.33 0.99 15.27
CA THR A 166 -4.06 2.07 15.94
C THR A 166 -5.54 1.95 15.62
N VAL A 167 -6.38 2.07 16.64
CA VAL A 167 -7.84 2.08 16.52
C VAL A 167 -8.33 3.52 16.70
N VAL A 168 -9.15 3.95 15.75
CA VAL A 168 -9.74 5.28 15.70
C VAL A 168 -11.25 5.19 15.48
N ILE A 169 -11.94 6.31 15.68
CA ILE A 169 -13.26 6.57 15.14
C ILE A 169 -13.10 7.50 13.94
N ASP A 170 -13.64 7.08 12.80
CA ASP A 170 -13.52 7.80 11.54
C ASP A 170 -14.51 8.96 11.40
N GLU A 171 -14.49 9.65 10.25
CA GLU A 171 -15.35 10.78 9.95
C GLU A 171 -16.84 10.45 9.86
N THR A 172 -17.19 9.16 9.74
CA THR A 172 -18.56 8.65 9.72
C THR A 172 -19.01 8.09 11.07
N ASN A 173 -18.18 8.27 12.11
CA ASN A 173 -18.39 7.74 13.46
C ASN A 173 -18.34 6.20 13.53
N ALA A 174 -17.62 5.56 12.61
CA ALA A 174 -17.36 4.12 12.62
C ALA A 174 -15.99 3.80 13.22
N GLY A 175 -15.85 2.62 13.84
CA GLY A 175 -14.54 2.11 14.25
C GLY A 175 -13.69 1.80 13.02
N HIS A 176 -12.41 2.19 13.06
CA HIS A 176 -11.48 2.01 11.95
C HIS A 176 -10.07 1.70 12.44
N ALA A 177 -9.36 0.83 11.73
CA ALA A 177 -7.96 0.52 12.01
C ALA A 177 -7.04 1.27 11.04
N VAL A 178 -6.02 1.93 11.59
CA VAL A 178 -4.98 2.64 10.83
C VAL A 178 -3.58 2.28 11.34
N LEU A 179 -2.56 2.54 10.54
CA LEU A 179 -1.18 2.31 10.90
C LEU A 179 -0.51 3.65 11.25
N THR A 180 -0.16 3.82 12.52
CA THR A 180 0.63 4.97 12.97
C THR A 180 2.11 4.68 12.83
N VAL A 181 2.85 5.58 12.18
CA VAL A 181 4.31 5.54 12.06
C VAL A 181 4.90 6.67 12.89
N ARG A 182 5.69 6.31 13.92
CA ARG A 182 6.34 7.25 14.85
C ARG A 182 7.64 7.76 14.25
N THR A 183 7.73 9.04 13.91
CA THR A 183 8.92 9.63 13.30
C THR A 183 9.43 10.84 14.07
N ASP A 184 10.66 11.27 13.81
CA ASP A 184 11.22 12.53 14.33
C ASP A 184 10.53 13.78 13.76
N HIS A 185 9.65 13.63 12.76
CA HIS A 185 8.75 14.65 12.23
C HIS A 185 7.31 14.48 12.77
N GLY A 186 7.11 13.62 13.78
CA GLY A 186 5.80 13.33 14.36
C GLY A 186 5.18 12.03 13.89
N ASP A 187 3.90 11.88 14.25
CA ASP A 187 3.14 10.66 13.96
C ASP A 187 2.39 10.81 12.63
N PHE A 188 2.68 9.91 11.69
CA PHE A 188 2.05 9.83 10.37
C PHE A 188 1.12 8.62 10.27
N ILE A 189 0.02 8.78 9.54
CA ILE A 189 -1.02 7.77 9.41
C ILE A 189 -1.04 7.22 7.99
N LEU A 190 -0.87 5.91 7.88
CA LEU A 190 -1.15 5.14 6.68
C LEU A 190 -2.55 4.53 6.82
N ASP A 191 -3.34 4.65 5.75
CA ASP A 191 -4.76 4.32 5.74
C ASP A 191 -5.15 3.66 4.41
N ASN A 192 -6.12 2.76 4.41
CA ASN A 192 -6.71 2.18 3.20
C ASN A 192 -7.80 3.05 2.55
N LYS A 193 -8.37 4.02 3.28
CA LYS A 193 -9.36 4.97 2.74
C LYS A 193 -8.72 6.03 1.84
N THR A 194 -7.40 6.24 1.92
CA THR A 194 -6.67 7.23 1.12
C THR A 194 -5.20 6.87 0.92
N ASP A 195 -4.67 7.24 -0.25
CA ASP A 195 -3.23 7.12 -0.53
C ASP A 195 -2.40 8.24 0.11
N ALA A 196 -3.04 9.34 0.54
CA ALA A 196 -2.36 10.45 1.18
C ALA A 196 -1.97 10.08 2.62
N ILE A 197 -0.67 9.96 2.87
CA ILE A 197 -0.14 9.83 4.23
C ILE A 197 -0.19 11.20 4.91
N ARG A 198 -0.88 11.27 6.05
CA ARG A 198 -1.14 12.54 6.75
C ARG A 198 -0.55 12.52 8.16
N PRO A 199 -0.11 13.68 8.68
CA PRO A 199 0.07 13.83 10.12
C PRO A 199 -1.23 13.47 10.84
N TRP A 200 -1.14 12.84 12.02
CA TRP A 200 -2.32 12.34 12.75
C TRP A 200 -3.38 13.42 12.99
N ARG A 201 -2.99 14.67 13.27
CA ARG A 201 -3.91 15.79 13.49
C ARG A 201 -4.72 16.20 12.25
N ARG A 202 -4.28 15.80 11.05
CA ARG A 202 -4.91 16.18 9.78
C ARG A 202 -5.76 15.07 9.16
N THR A 203 -6.02 13.99 9.90
CA THR A 203 -6.90 12.91 9.42
C THR A 203 -8.38 13.22 9.62
N GLY A 204 -8.74 14.00 10.64
CA GLY A 204 -10.13 14.19 11.07
C GLY A 204 -10.67 13.08 11.98
N TYR A 205 -9.83 12.14 12.41
CA TYR A 205 -10.24 10.99 13.22
C TYR A 205 -10.17 11.27 14.72
N SER A 206 -10.99 10.57 15.49
CA SER A 206 -10.86 10.52 16.94
C SER A 206 -10.03 9.31 17.33
N PHE A 207 -8.87 9.51 17.95
CA PHE A 207 -7.95 8.43 18.26
C PHE A 207 -8.27 7.81 19.63
N ILE A 208 -8.43 6.48 19.66
CA ILE A 208 -8.91 5.76 20.85
C ILE A 208 -7.76 5.05 21.56
N LYS A 209 -7.04 4.20 20.84
CA LYS A 209 -5.95 3.38 21.41
C LYS A 209 -4.99 2.89 20.35
N ARG A 210 -3.80 2.49 20.78
CA ARG A 210 -2.70 2.08 19.91
C ARG A 210 -1.83 1.02 20.57
N ALA A 211 -1.21 0.17 19.78
CA ALA A 211 -0.16 -0.73 20.26
C ALA A 211 0.95 0.07 20.97
N GLY A 212 1.41 -0.43 22.12
CA GLY A 212 2.51 0.18 22.87
C GLY A 212 3.87 -0.02 22.19
N GLN A 213 4.87 0.68 22.70
CA GLN A 213 6.25 0.61 22.20
C GLN A 213 7.19 -0.16 23.15
N ASP A 214 6.75 -0.48 24.36
CA ASP A 214 7.58 -1.06 25.43
C ASP A 214 7.14 -2.49 25.80
N GLY A 215 6.36 -3.14 24.95
CA GLY A 215 5.86 -4.49 25.12
C GLY A 215 4.54 -4.73 24.39
N GLN A 216 3.83 -5.79 24.76
CA GLN A 216 2.55 -6.15 24.13
C GLN A 216 1.36 -5.33 24.64
N ALA A 217 1.55 -4.53 25.69
CA ALA A 217 0.50 -3.66 26.23
C ALA A 217 0.10 -2.60 25.19
N TRP A 218 -1.19 -2.31 25.11
CA TRP A 218 -1.69 -1.17 24.34
C TRP A 218 -1.75 0.06 25.24
N VAL A 219 -1.84 1.23 24.62
CA VAL A 219 -1.98 2.51 25.30
C VAL A 219 -3.25 3.23 24.84
N SER A 220 -3.89 3.93 25.77
CA SER A 220 -4.99 4.83 25.42
C SER A 220 -4.43 6.07 24.73
N LEU A 221 -5.21 6.61 23.79
CA LEU A 221 -4.96 7.85 23.08
C LEU A 221 -6.04 8.90 23.35
N GLU A 222 -7.10 8.52 24.06
CA GLU A 222 -8.10 9.45 24.58
C GLU A 222 -7.45 10.39 25.57
N GLY A 223 -7.86 11.67 25.61
CA GLY A 223 -7.33 12.67 26.52
C GLY A 223 -7.45 12.26 27.99
N ARG A 224 -6.73 12.95 28.88
CA ARG A 224 -6.71 12.64 30.32
C ARG A 224 -8.09 12.61 30.99
N ASP A 225 -9.07 13.29 30.39
CA ASP A 225 -10.45 13.37 30.87
C ASP A 225 -11.35 12.25 30.26
N GLY A 226 -10.76 11.30 29.53
CA GLY A 226 -11.47 10.18 28.88
C GLY A 226 -12.14 10.54 27.54
N ALA A 227 -12.00 11.78 27.06
CA ALA A 227 -12.53 12.18 25.76
C ALA A 227 -11.55 11.82 24.63
N ALA A 228 -12.03 11.14 23.59
CA ALA A 228 -11.22 10.88 22.40
C ALA A 228 -10.65 12.18 21.81
N GLN A 229 -9.35 12.21 21.55
CA GLN A 229 -8.70 13.37 20.95
C GLN A 229 -9.08 13.40 19.47
N VAL A 230 -9.93 14.36 19.11
CA VAL A 230 -10.28 14.62 17.71
C VAL A 230 -9.07 15.29 17.05
N ALA A 231 -8.56 14.67 15.99
CA ALA A 231 -7.62 15.28 15.08
C ALA A 231 -8.32 16.47 14.39
N THR A 232 -7.99 17.69 14.80
CA THR A 232 -8.55 18.90 14.22
C THR A 232 -8.08 19.06 12.78
N ALA A 233 -8.96 18.85 11.80
CA ALA A 233 -8.72 19.33 10.45
C ALA A 233 -8.67 20.86 10.49
N GLU A 234 -7.48 21.45 10.35
CA GLU A 234 -7.39 22.89 10.06
C GLU A 234 -8.02 23.18 8.68
N PRO A 235 -8.69 24.34 8.51
CA PRO A 235 -9.42 24.69 7.29
C PRO A 235 -8.54 24.84 6.05
#